data_AF-W7E2M2-F1
#
_entry.id   AF-W7E2M2-F1
#
_cell.length_a   1.000
_cell.length_b   1.000
_cell.length_c   1.000
_cell.angle_alpha   90.00
_cell.angle_beta   90.00
_cell.angle_gamma   90.00
#
_symmetry.space_group_name_H-M   'P 1'
#
loop_
_entity.id
_entity.type
_entity.pdbx_description
1 polymer ?
#
loop_
_entity_poly.entity_id
_entity_poly.type
_entity_poly.pdbx_seq_one_letter_code
_entity_poly.pdbx_strand_id
1 'polypeptide(L)'
;MNQVAKVIVDVPAMQVDRPFDYVVPENLVGIALVGTRVSVPFGNRKVQGFVVELGEVEDVTKLKTIDSVMDVLPVLNEELLELGDFLAKETLAFRVSVYQAMLPAALRAKYEKYVVRLDTEDDELERLFEGYETLPFKELIGRNILKSVQKYVRSGQVEIAYAVKNKVTNKKNTCCNLPAYAKPATRRTIRFT
;
A
#
# COMPACT_ATOMS: atom_id res chain seq x y z
N MET A 1 -11.97 18.27 -22.15
CA MET A 1 -12.30 16.90 -21.71
C MET A 1 -11.56 16.62 -20.42
N ASN A 2 -12.19 15.95 -19.47
CA ASN A 2 -11.63 15.69 -18.14
C ASN A 2 -11.20 14.23 -18.07
N GLN A 3 -10.00 13.98 -17.56
CA GLN A 3 -9.48 12.62 -17.40
C GLN A 3 -10.21 11.89 -16.27
N VAL A 4 -10.67 10.67 -16.56
CA VAL A 4 -11.37 9.79 -15.63
C VAL A 4 -10.68 8.44 -15.58
N ALA A 5 -10.65 7.87 -14.37
CA ALA A 5 -10.13 6.54 -14.10
C ALA A 5 -11.25 5.62 -13.66
N LYS A 6 -11.29 4.40 -14.22
CA LYS A 6 -12.10 3.31 -13.70
C LYS A 6 -11.32 2.59 -12.62
N VAL A 7 -11.89 2.45 -11.43
CA VAL A 7 -11.22 1.91 -10.25
C VAL A 7 -11.98 0.73 -9.68
N ILE A 8 -11.30 -0.42 -9.52
CA ILE A 8 -11.79 -1.53 -8.70
C ILE A 8 -11.44 -1.24 -7.24
N VAL A 9 -12.44 -1.10 -6.38
CA VAL A 9 -12.27 -0.73 -4.97
C VAL A 9 -12.01 -1.95 -4.07
N ASP A 10 -11.22 -1.76 -3.02
CA ASP A 10 -10.93 -2.76 -1.99
C ASP A 10 -12.07 -2.90 -1.00
N VAL A 11 -13.18 -3.45 -1.51
CA VAL A 11 -14.36 -3.83 -0.74
C VAL A 11 -14.76 -5.24 -1.20
N PRO A 12 -14.54 -6.28 -0.37
CA PRO A 12 -14.80 -7.67 -0.75
C PRO A 12 -16.30 -7.98 -0.67
N ALA A 13 -17.08 -7.42 -1.60
CA ALA A 13 -18.51 -7.68 -1.73
C ALA A 13 -18.92 -7.68 -3.20
N MET A 14 -19.66 -8.71 -3.64
CA MET A 14 -19.98 -8.95 -5.05
C MET A 14 -20.78 -7.80 -5.68
N GLN A 15 -21.64 -7.15 -4.90
CA GLN A 15 -22.44 -6.01 -5.36
C GLN A 15 -21.60 -4.80 -5.82
N VAL A 16 -20.34 -4.74 -5.38
CA VAL A 16 -19.42 -3.64 -5.66
C VAL A 16 -18.13 -4.11 -6.35
N ASP A 17 -18.05 -5.37 -6.78
CA ASP A 17 -16.91 -5.92 -7.53
C ASP A 17 -16.98 -5.54 -9.02
N ARG A 18 -17.02 -4.24 -9.27
CA ARG A 18 -17.08 -3.63 -10.60
C ARG A 18 -16.31 -2.30 -10.59
N PRO A 19 -15.86 -1.81 -11.75
CA PRO A 19 -15.17 -0.54 -11.79
C PRO A 19 -16.11 0.63 -11.45
N PHE A 20 -15.59 1.61 -10.72
CA PHE A 20 -16.24 2.89 -10.45
C PHE A 20 -15.44 4.03 -11.08
N ASP A 21 -16.13 4.99 -11.67
CA ASP A 21 -15.50 6.12 -12.34
C ASP A 21 -15.14 7.22 -11.35
N TYR A 22 -13.90 7.72 -11.44
CA TYR A 22 -13.39 8.82 -10.64
C TYR A 22 -12.66 9.85 -11.50
N VAL A 23 -12.78 11.13 -11.16
CA VAL A 23 -12.00 12.19 -11.78
C VAL A 23 -10.54 12.06 -11.35
N VAL A 24 -9.62 12.12 -12.33
CA VAL A 24 -8.19 12.26 -12.06
C VAL A 24 -7.88 13.75 -11.89
N PRO A 25 -7.53 14.23 -10.69
CA PRO A 25 -7.18 15.63 -10.50
C PRO A 25 -5.87 15.97 -11.23
N GLU A 26 -5.71 17.23 -11.63
CA GLU A 26 -4.59 17.67 -12.49
C GLU A 26 -3.21 17.27 -11.96
N ASN A 27 -3.02 17.31 -10.64
CA ASN A 27 -1.76 16.93 -9.99
C ASN A 27 -1.45 15.43 -10.06
N LEU A 28 -2.44 14.59 -10.37
CA LEU A 28 -2.29 13.14 -10.55
C LEU A 28 -2.29 12.72 -12.03
N VAL A 29 -2.52 13.65 -12.97
CA VAL A 29 -2.47 13.36 -14.41
C VAL A 29 -1.06 12.93 -14.82
N GLY A 30 -0.97 11.74 -15.41
CA GLY A 30 0.28 11.07 -15.77
C GLY A 30 0.91 10.25 -14.63
N ILE A 31 0.33 10.28 -13.42
CA ILE A 31 0.78 9.49 -12.26
C ILE A 31 -0.22 8.38 -11.93
N ALA A 32 -1.52 8.71 -11.91
CA ALA A 32 -2.61 7.76 -11.76
C ALA A 32 -2.83 6.98 -13.06
N LEU A 33 -1.87 6.12 -13.39
CA LEU A 33 -1.87 5.26 -14.57
C LEU A 33 -2.64 3.95 -14.31
N VAL A 34 -2.97 3.23 -15.38
CA VAL A 34 -3.52 1.87 -15.30
C VAL A 34 -2.57 0.99 -14.46
N GLY A 35 -3.14 0.22 -13.53
CA GLY A 35 -2.43 -0.62 -12.58
C GLY A 35 -1.84 0.10 -11.36
N THR A 36 -2.00 1.42 -11.26
CA THR A 36 -1.63 2.19 -10.06
C THR A 36 -2.65 1.98 -8.95
N ARG A 37 -2.16 1.83 -7.71
CA ARG A 37 -3.04 1.84 -6.54
C ARG A 37 -3.38 3.26 -6.13
N VAL A 38 -4.64 3.46 -5.79
CA VAL A 38 -5.21 4.76 -5.42
C VAL A 38 -6.01 4.67 -4.14
N SER A 39 -6.07 5.78 -3.42
CA SER A 39 -7.04 6.04 -2.36
C SER A 39 -8.21 6.79 -2.98
N VAL A 40 -9.43 6.31 -2.79
CA VAL A 40 -10.64 6.92 -3.33
C VAL A 40 -11.73 7.05 -2.27
N PRO A 41 -12.59 8.08 -2.33
CA PRO A 41 -13.76 8.15 -1.48
C PRO A 41 -14.81 7.11 -1.90
N PHE A 42 -15.26 6.30 -0.95
CA PHE A 42 -16.29 5.28 -1.17
C PHE A 42 -17.26 5.24 0.02
N GLY A 43 -18.52 5.59 -0.21
CA GLY A 43 -19.47 5.86 0.87
C GLY A 43 -19.00 7.02 1.76
N ASN A 44 -18.92 6.76 3.07
CA ASN A 44 -18.51 7.70 4.12
C ASN A 44 -17.02 7.61 4.52
N ARG A 45 -16.24 6.78 3.82
CA ARG A 45 -14.82 6.55 4.13
C ARG A 45 -13.97 6.59 2.87
N LYS A 46 -12.64 6.54 3.06
CA LYS A 46 -11.68 6.30 1.97
C LYS A 46 -11.30 4.83 1.94
N VAL A 47 -11.18 4.28 0.74
CA VAL A 47 -10.76 2.89 0.51
C VAL A 47 -9.63 2.87 -0.52
N GLN A 48 -8.85 1.79 -0.52
CA GLN A 48 -7.88 1.56 -1.57
C GLN A 48 -8.59 1.04 -2.83
N GLY A 49 -7.91 1.12 -3.97
CA GLY A 49 -8.37 0.51 -5.21
C GLY A 49 -7.25 0.48 -6.25
N PHE A 50 -7.54 -0.16 -7.37
CA PHE A 50 -6.65 -0.24 -8.53
C PHE A 50 -7.29 0.44 -9.72
N VAL A 51 -6.55 1.33 -10.39
CA VAL A 51 -6.97 1.87 -11.69
C VAL A 51 -6.88 0.73 -12.70
N VAL A 52 -7.99 0.43 -13.38
CA VAL A 52 -8.04 -0.63 -14.40
C VAL A 52 -8.19 -0.07 -15.82
N GLU A 53 -8.64 1.17 -15.95
CA GLU A 53 -8.82 1.83 -17.24
C GLU A 53 -8.72 3.35 -17.05
N LEU A 54 -8.27 4.05 -18.09
CA LEU A 54 -8.29 5.50 -18.18
C LEU A 54 -9.10 5.93 -19.40
N GLY A 55 -9.83 7.03 -19.27
CA GLY A 55 -10.59 7.62 -20.36
C GLY A 55 -10.80 9.11 -20.14
N GLU A 56 -11.63 9.70 -21.00
CA GLU A 56 -11.96 11.12 -20.98
C GLU A 56 -13.47 11.33 -21.11
N VAL A 57 -14.03 12.24 -20.32
CA VAL A 57 -15.44 12.63 -20.40
C VAL A 57 -15.62 14.14 -20.28
N GLU A 58 -16.72 14.67 -20.80
CA GLU A 58 -17.03 16.11 -20.74
C GLU A 58 -17.66 16.51 -19.40
N ASP A 59 -18.65 15.75 -18.92
CA ASP A 59 -19.35 16.02 -17.66
C ASP A 59 -18.85 15.11 -16.53
N VAL A 60 -18.28 15.73 -15.50
CA VAL A 60 -17.80 15.06 -14.29
C VAL A 60 -18.53 15.50 -13.02
N THR A 61 -19.62 16.27 -13.15
CA THR A 61 -20.31 16.91 -12.00
C THR A 61 -20.77 15.94 -10.91
N LYS A 62 -21.09 14.70 -11.28
CA LYS A 62 -21.51 13.64 -10.35
C LYS A 62 -20.38 12.70 -9.92
N LEU A 63 -19.20 12.83 -10.50
CA LEU A 63 -18.06 11.97 -10.22
C LEU A 63 -17.28 12.51 -9.02
N LYS A 64 -16.84 11.59 -8.16
CA LYS A 64 -15.90 11.92 -7.10
C LYS A 64 -14.49 11.94 -7.66
N THR A 65 -13.60 12.66 -7.00
CA THR A 65 -12.18 12.76 -7.39
C THR A 65 -11.34 11.70 -6.68
N ILE A 66 -10.29 11.20 -7.33
CA ILE A 66 -9.24 10.41 -6.68
C ILE A 66 -8.60 11.25 -5.57
N ASP A 67 -8.44 10.66 -4.39
CA ASP A 67 -7.89 11.35 -3.24
C ASP A 67 -6.36 11.43 -3.29
N SER A 68 -5.71 10.30 -3.57
CA SER A 68 -4.25 10.21 -3.70
C SER A 68 -3.83 8.92 -4.40
N VAL A 69 -2.63 8.90 -4.98
CA VAL A 69 -1.96 7.67 -5.41
C VAL A 69 -1.16 7.07 -4.26
N MET A 70 -1.07 5.75 -4.24
CA MET A 70 -0.35 5.02 -3.19
C MET A 70 1.08 4.64 -3.57
N ASP A 71 1.39 4.62 -4.87
CA ASP A 71 2.68 4.20 -5.42
C ASP A 71 3.13 5.20 -6.49
N VAL A 72 4.45 5.33 -6.68
CA VAL A 72 5.03 6.21 -7.71
C VAL A 72 4.81 5.63 -9.12
N LEU A 73 4.81 4.30 -9.22
CA LEU A 73 4.66 3.54 -10.46
C LEU A 73 3.48 2.57 -10.35
N PRO A 74 2.88 2.17 -11.48
CA PRO A 74 1.95 1.05 -11.53
C PRO A 74 2.55 -0.19 -10.89
N VAL A 75 1.76 -0.86 -10.04
CA VAL A 75 2.19 -2.10 -9.38
C VAL A 75 1.64 -3.34 -10.06
N LEU A 76 0.62 -3.17 -10.91
CA LEU A 76 0.13 -4.17 -11.84
C LEU A 76 0.36 -3.62 -13.24
N ASN A 77 0.82 -4.45 -14.18
CA ASN A 77 0.81 -4.11 -15.59
C ASN A 77 -0.48 -4.63 -16.24
N GLU A 78 -0.67 -4.35 -17.52
CA GLU A 78 -1.86 -4.77 -18.28
C GLU A 78 -2.04 -6.30 -18.26
N GLU A 79 -0.97 -7.07 -18.49
CA GLU A 79 -1.01 -8.53 -18.44
C GLU A 79 -1.48 -9.08 -17.08
N LEU A 80 -1.05 -8.49 -15.97
CA LEU A 80 -1.50 -8.88 -14.63
C LEU A 80 -2.96 -8.51 -14.37
N LEU A 81 -3.44 -7.40 -14.93
CA LEU A 81 -4.85 -7.02 -14.83
C LEU A 81 -5.72 -8.02 -15.60
N GLU A 82 -5.34 -8.35 -16.84
CA GLU A 82 -6.03 -9.35 -17.66
C GLU A 82 -6.04 -10.73 -16.99
N LEU A 83 -4.89 -11.16 -16.47
CA LEU A 83 -4.78 -12.41 -15.72
C LEU A 83 -5.65 -12.37 -14.45
N GLY A 84 -5.68 -11.23 -13.76
CA GLY A 84 -6.46 -11.08 -12.54
C GLY A 84 -7.97 -11.14 -12.81
N ASP A 85 -8.42 -10.53 -13.90
CA ASP A 85 -9.81 -10.64 -14.38
C ASP A 85 -10.17 -12.07 -14.76
N PHE A 86 -9.27 -12.78 -15.46
CA PHE A 86 -9.44 -14.20 -15.79
C PHE A 86 -9.59 -15.05 -14.51
N LEU A 87 -8.65 -14.91 -13.57
CA LEU A 87 -8.66 -15.69 -12.32
C LEU A 87 -9.89 -15.39 -11.46
N ALA A 88 -10.28 -14.12 -11.34
CA ALA A 88 -11.48 -13.73 -10.59
C ALA A 88 -12.74 -14.40 -11.17
N LYS A 89 -12.85 -14.44 -12.51
CA LYS A 89 -13.95 -15.11 -13.20
C LYS A 89 -13.94 -16.63 -12.98
N GLU A 90 -12.80 -17.28 -13.15
CA GLU A 90 -12.70 -18.75 -13.04
C GLU A 90 -12.87 -19.25 -11.60
N THR A 91 -12.42 -18.48 -10.61
CA THR A 91 -12.45 -18.87 -9.20
C THR A 91 -13.62 -18.27 -8.41
N LEU A 92 -14.40 -17.38 -9.03
CA LEU A 92 -15.46 -16.60 -8.38
C LEU A 92 -14.95 -15.75 -7.20
N ALA A 93 -13.64 -15.45 -7.19
CA ALA A 93 -13.03 -14.57 -6.20
C ALA A 93 -13.28 -13.10 -6.55
N PHE A 94 -13.23 -12.23 -5.55
CA PHE A 94 -13.26 -10.78 -5.78
C PHE A 94 -12.03 -10.36 -6.59
N ARG A 95 -12.21 -9.55 -7.64
CA ARG A 95 -11.07 -9.03 -8.43
C ARG A 95 -10.02 -8.37 -7.55
N VAL A 96 -10.46 -7.58 -6.57
CA VAL A 96 -9.54 -6.91 -5.65
C VAL A 96 -8.71 -7.88 -4.81
N SER A 97 -9.27 -9.03 -4.41
CA SER A 97 -8.52 -10.06 -3.70
C SER A 97 -7.46 -10.72 -4.58
N VAL A 98 -7.78 -10.95 -5.86
CA VAL A 98 -6.83 -11.49 -6.85
C VAL A 98 -5.70 -10.49 -7.11
N TYR A 99 -6.03 -9.23 -7.38
CA TYR A 99 -5.05 -8.15 -7.56
C TYR A 99 -4.14 -7.98 -6.35
N GLN A 100 -4.68 -8.04 -5.14
CA GLN A 100 -3.86 -8.00 -3.93
C GLN A 100 -2.95 -9.23 -3.79
N ALA A 101 -3.40 -10.42 -4.19
CA ALA A 101 -2.60 -11.63 -4.10
C ALA A 101 -1.36 -11.58 -5.01
N MET A 102 -1.41 -10.83 -6.11
CA MET A 102 -0.27 -10.60 -7.01
C MET A 102 0.80 -9.68 -6.40
N LEU A 103 0.46 -8.90 -5.38
CA LEU A 103 1.39 -7.94 -4.80
C LEU A 103 2.32 -8.57 -3.76
N PRO A 104 3.64 -8.26 -3.82
CA PRO A 104 4.59 -8.53 -2.76
C PRO A 104 4.06 -8.11 -1.38
N ALA A 105 4.38 -8.88 -0.34
CA ALA A 105 3.93 -8.61 1.02
C ALA A 105 4.33 -7.20 1.51
N ALA A 106 5.51 -6.71 1.09
CA ALA A 106 6.00 -5.38 1.41
C ALA A 106 5.07 -4.25 0.91
N LEU A 107 4.45 -4.43 -0.27
CA LEU A 107 3.53 -3.43 -0.83
C LEU A 107 2.17 -3.42 -0.12
N ARG A 108 1.74 -4.56 0.43
CA ARG A 108 0.44 -4.71 1.12
C ARG A 108 0.45 -4.21 2.55
N ALA A 109 1.60 -4.29 3.23
CA ALA A 109 1.73 -3.88 4.60
C ALA A 109 1.71 -2.35 4.76
N LYS A 110 1.22 -1.88 5.92
CA LYS A 110 1.25 -0.45 6.30
C LYS A 110 2.65 -0.02 6.76
N TYR A 111 3.61 -0.08 5.85
CA TYR A 111 4.95 0.47 6.08
C TYR A 111 5.00 1.93 5.66
N GLU A 112 5.89 2.68 6.30
CA GLU A 112 6.27 4.00 5.81
C GLU A 112 7.14 3.80 4.57
N LYS A 113 6.76 4.48 3.49
CA LYS A 113 7.52 4.49 2.22
C LYS A 113 8.39 5.73 2.19
N TYR A 114 9.63 5.55 1.75
CA TYR A 114 10.59 6.61 1.54
C TYR A 114 11.08 6.52 0.09
N VAL A 115 11.41 7.66 -0.49
CA VAL A 115 12.21 7.71 -1.72
C VAL A 115 13.63 8.05 -1.35
N VAL A 116 14.58 7.32 -1.94
CA VAL A 116 16.01 7.44 -1.68
C VAL A 116 16.65 7.94 -2.96
N ARG A 117 17.39 9.04 -2.86
CA ARG A 117 18.21 9.55 -3.94
C ARG A 117 19.45 8.65 -4.10
N LEU A 118 19.65 8.08 -5.28
CA LEU A 118 20.84 7.28 -5.60
C LEU A 118 21.89 8.11 -6.34
N ASP A 119 21.45 9.05 -7.17
CA ASP A 119 22.34 9.91 -7.95
C ASP A 119 22.62 11.23 -7.20
N THR A 120 23.89 11.44 -6.85
CA THR A 120 24.35 12.62 -6.14
C THR A 120 24.80 13.75 -7.05
N GLU A 121 24.98 13.50 -8.35
CA GLU A 121 25.55 14.46 -9.31
C GLU A 121 24.47 15.29 -10.04
N ASP A 122 23.20 14.91 -9.92
CA ASP A 122 22.08 15.63 -10.54
C ASP A 122 21.63 16.84 -9.68
N ASP A 123 21.98 18.04 -10.14
CA ASP A 123 21.63 19.33 -9.51
C ASP A 123 20.11 19.55 -9.38
N GLU A 124 19.30 19.07 -10.34
CA GLU A 124 17.84 19.19 -10.24
C GLU A 124 17.31 18.28 -9.15
N LEU A 125 17.84 17.06 -9.06
CA LEU A 125 17.46 16.08 -8.05
C LEU A 125 17.87 16.52 -6.65
N GLU A 126 19.05 17.15 -6.50
CA GLU A 126 19.50 17.73 -5.24
C GLU A 126 18.56 18.85 -4.76
N ARG A 127 18.15 19.75 -5.67
CA ARG A 127 17.17 20.81 -5.36
C ARG A 127 15.80 20.24 -5.00
N LEU A 128 15.36 19.20 -5.70
CA LEU A 128 14.08 18.54 -5.45
C LEU A 128 14.03 17.89 -4.06
N PHE A 129 15.17 17.36 -3.61
CA PHE A 129 15.33 16.75 -2.31
C PHE A 129 15.80 17.73 -1.23
N GLU A 130 16.01 19.01 -1.55
CA GLU A 130 16.53 20.04 -0.63
C GLU A 130 17.83 19.61 0.09
N GLY A 131 18.68 18.83 -0.59
CA GLY A 131 19.91 18.27 -0.03
C GLY A 131 19.73 17.05 0.88
N TYR A 132 18.50 16.59 1.13
CA TYR A 132 18.26 15.34 1.86
C TYR A 132 18.54 14.10 0.98
N GLU A 133 19.01 13.02 1.58
CA GLU A 133 19.19 11.73 0.87
C GLU A 133 17.86 10.97 0.72
N THR A 134 16.94 11.16 1.66
CA THR A 134 15.67 10.45 1.70
C THR A 134 14.51 11.39 2.01
N LEU A 135 13.36 11.15 1.37
CA LEU A 135 12.12 11.86 1.64
C LEU A 135 10.97 10.88 1.92
N PRO A 136 10.12 11.13 2.92
CA PRO A 136 8.90 10.35 3.10
C PRO A 136 7.98 10.49 1.88
N PHE A 137 7.38 9.39 1.41
CA PHE A 137 6.49 9.40 0.24
C PHE A 137 5.33 10.40 0.37
N LYS A 138 4.82 10.60 1.59
CA LYS A 138 3.74 11.57 1.87
C LYS A 138 4.15 13.01 1.54
N GLU A 139 5.42 13.36 1.72
CA GLU A 139 5.91 14.70 1.40
C GLU A 139 5.92 14.96 -0.10
N LEU A 140 6.11 13.92 -0.92
CA LEU A 140 6.06 14.06 -2.38
C LEU A 140 4.68 14.54 -2.86
N ILE A 141 3.62 14.04 -2.21
CA ILE A 141 2.24 14.45 -2.47
C ILE A 141 2.01 15.87 -1.95
N GLY A 142 2.44 16.17 -0.72
CA GLY A 142 2.26 17.49 -0.11
C GLY A 142 2.98 18.62 -0.83
N ARG A 143 4.17 18.34 -1.39
CA ARG A 143 4.98 19.30 -2.16
C ARG A 143 4.66 19.31 -3.66
N ASN A 144 3.74 18.44 -4.12
CA ASN A 144 3.39 18.26 -5.53
C ASN A 144 4.58 17.92 -6.46
N ILE A 145 5.60 17.23 -5.94
CA ILE A 145 6.82 16.85 -6.67
C ILE A 145 6.79 15.41 -7.19
N LEU A 146 5.69 14.68 -6.97
CA LEU A 146 5.57 13.27 -7.27
C LEU A 146 5.82 12.94 -8.76
N LYS A 147 5.36 13.79 -9.67
CA LYS A 147 5.57 13.63 -11.12
C LYS A 147 7.05 13.73 -11.50
N SER A 148 7.75 14.69 -10.90
CA SER A 148 9.20 14.87 -11.09
C SER A 148 9.95 13.65 -10.55
N VAL A 149 9.61 13.20 -9.33
CA VAL A 149 10.22 11.99 -8.75
C VAL A 149 9.94 10.75 -9.60
N GLN A 150 8.75 10.60 -10.18
CA GLN A 150 8.42 9.47 -11.05
C GLN A 150 9.37 9.35 -12.26
N LYS A 151 9.80 10.48 -12.84
CA LYS A 151 10.81 10.51 -13.91
C LYS A 151 12.12 9.88 -13.43
N TYR A 152 12.60 10.29 -12.24
CA TYR A 152 13.85 9.81 -11.66
C TYR A 152 13.79 8.35 -11.17
N VAL A 153 12.62 7.87 -10.75
CA VAL A 153 12.43 6.45 -10.44
C VAL A 153 12.52 5.59 -11.71
N ARG A 154 12.00 6.08 -12.85
CA ARG A 154 12.09 5.36 -14.13
C ARG A 154 13.51 5.31 -14.70
N SER A 155 14.31 6.37 -14.48
CA SER A 155 15.72 6.39 -14.90
C SER A 155 16.66 5.63 -13.94
N GLY A 156 16.16 5.17 -12.79
CA GLY A 156 16.96 4.47 -11.78
C GLY A 156 17.80 5.38 -10.89
N GLN A 157 17.59 6.70 -10.93
CA GLN A 157 18.28 7.68 -10.08
C GLN A 157 17.65 7.83 -8.70
N VAL A 158 16.41 7.35 -8.53
CA VAL A 158 15.69 7.31 -7.24
C VAL A 158 15.14 5.91 -7.00
N GLU A 159 15.31 5.40 -5.79
CA GLU A 159 14.77 4.12 -5.35
C GLU A 159 13.62 4.31 -4.34
N ILE A 160 12.66 3.38 -4.33
CA ILE A 160 11.59 3.34 -3.33
C ILE A 160 11.98 2.36 -2.23
N ALA A 161 12.25 2.87 -1.02
CA ALA A 161 12.57 2.08 0.16
C ALA A 161 11.36 1.94 1.10
N TYR A 162 11.24 0.76 1.73
CA TYR A 162 10.18 0.45 2.69
C TYR A 162 10.77 0.32 4.09
N ALA A 163 10.36 1.18 5.02
CA ALA A 163 10.78 1.06 6.41
C ALA A 163 10.02 -0.08 7.10
N VAL A 164 10.64 -1.25 7.20
CA VAL A 164 10.13 -2.37 7.97
C VAL A 164 10.38 -2.09 9.45
N LYS A 165 9.37 -1.59 10.17
CA LYS A 165 9.41 -1.57 11.64
C LYS A 165 9.34 -3.02 12.13
N ASN A 166 10.50 -3.60 12.44
CA ASN A 166 10.56 -4.88 13.14
C ASN A 166 9.89 -4.73 14.51
N LYS A 167 8.64 -5.20 14.62
CA LYS A 167 7.99 -5.44 15.92
C LYS A 167 8.61 -6.70 16.57
N VAL A 168 9.88 -6.63 16.93
CA VAL A 168 10.43 -7.60 17.89
C VAL A 168 9.82 -7.24 19.24
N THR A 169 8.77 -7.95 19.61
CA THR A 169 8.21 -7.85 20.96
C THR A 169 9.16 -8.66 21.85
N ASN A 170 10.00 -8.00 22.64
CA ASN A 170 10.76 -8.70 23.67
C ASN A 170 9.77 -9.46 24.56
N LYS A 171 9.88 -10.79 24.57
CA LYS A 171 9.03 -11.67 25.37
C LYS A 171 9.23 -11.28 26.84
N LYS A 172 8.23 -10.66 27.47
CA LYS A 172 8.25 -10.40 28.91
C LYS A 172 7.73 -11.64 29.60
N ASN A 173 8.61 -12.33 30.33
CA ASN A 173 8.20 -13.39 31.23
C ASN A 173 7.72 -12.73 32.54
N THR A 174 6.42 -12.78 32.80
CA THR A 174 5.86 -12.39 34.10
C THR A 174 6.12 -13.55 35.07
N CYS A 175 7.08 -13.41 35.98
CA CYS A 175 7.27 -14.36 37.07
C CYS A 175 6.51 -13.88 38.31
N CYS A 176 5.59 -14.71 38.81
CA CYS A 176 5.10 -14.58 40.17
C CYS A 176 6.04 -15.36 41.08
N ASN A 177 6.83 -14.67 41.90
CA ASN A 177 7.56 -15.32 43.00
C ASN A 177 6.55 -15.75 44.07
N LEU A 178 6.14 -17.01 44.03
CA LEU A 178 5.42 -17.63 45.13
C LEU A 178 6.43 -17.85 46.27
N PRO A 179 6.16 -17.38 47.51
CA PRO A 179 7.00 -17.73 48.65
C PRO A 179 7.04 -19.26 48.79
N ALA A 180 8.25 -19.80 48.95
CA ALA A 180 8.47 -21.23 49.03
C ALA A 180 7.55 -21.86 50.09
N TYR A 181 6.66 -22.74 49.64
CA TYR A 181 5.80 -23.52 50.52
C TYR A 181 6.70 -24.47 51.33
N ALA A 182 6.93 -24.17 52.60
CA ALA A 182 7.63 -25.06 53.51
C ALA A 182 6.81 -26.35 53.65
N LYS A 183 7.30 -27.46 53.08
CA LYS A 183 6.65 -28.77 53.22
C LYS A 183 6.60 -29.15 54.71
N PRO A 184 5.43 -29.46 55.28
CA PRO A 184 5.36 -29.98 56.64
C PRO A 184 5.95 -31.39 56.71
N ALA A 185 6.81 -31.62 57.70
CA ALA A 185 7.43 -32.91 57.98
C ALA A 185 6.36 -33.96 58.29
N THR A 186 6.26 -35.01 57.48
CA THR A 186 5.45 -36.19 57.78
C THR A 186 6.35 -37.43 57.78
N ARG A 187 6.67 -37.88 59.00
CA ARG A 187 7.12 -39.25 59.28
C ARG A 187 5.97 -40.21 58.96
N ARG A 188 6.24 -41.27 58.20
CA ARG A 188 6.17 -42.66 58.68
C ARG A 188 6.52 -43.65 57.57
N THR A 189 7.51 -44.46 57.92
CA THR A 189 7.96 -45.69 57.28
C THR A 189 6.82 -46.70 57.14
N ILE A 190 6.65 -47.29 55.96
CA ILE A 190 6.06 -48.62 55.80
C ILE A 190 7.00 -49.40 54.87
N ARG A 191 7.68 -50.40 55.44
CA ARG A 191 8.41 -51.44 54.71
C ARG A 191 7.40 -52.45 54.19
N PHE A 192 7.56 -52.89 52.95
CA PHE A 192 7.01 -54.15 52.46
C PHE A 192 8.18 -55.06 52.05
N THR A 193 8.20 -56.23 52.70
CA THR A 193 8.95 -57.48 52.45
C THR A 193 10.41 -57.39 52.05
#